data_AF-A0A498FNY3-F1
#
_entry.id   AF-A0A498FNY3-F1
#
_cell.length_a   1.000
_cell.length_b   1.000
_cell.length_c   1.000
_cell.angle_alpha   90.00
_cell.angle_beta   90.00
_cell.angle_gamma   90.00
#
_symmetry.space_group_name_H-M   'P 1'
#
loop_
_entity.id
_entity.type
_entity.pdbx_description
1 polymer ?
#
loop_
_entity_poly.entity_id
_entity_poly.type
_entity_poly.pdbx_seq_one_letter_code
_entity_poly.pdbx_strand_id
1 'polypeptide(L)'
;MNIWTDTERGAPGGREAIREYVDAVGDADPEINAIIERGAWRDTSPPADDVEAIGELAEAVGRTPRRCYRNAREVAGAAGRDDVRYVEGIAVPPTVPVATKHAWVEVDGSVVEVTWEDTPVPGEGTAYYGVPIELDTVLETVNDRGTDGPVITEVDR
;
A
#
# COMPACT_ATOMS: atom_id res chain seq x y z
N MET A 1 13.41 -8.63 -19.46
CA MET A 1 13.40 -7.24 -18.99
C MET A 1 13.36 -7.33 -17.47
N ASN A 2 14.36 -6.81 -16.77
CA ASN A 2 14.47 -7.01 -15.32
C ASN A 2 13.53 -6.01 -14.62
N ILE A 3 12.31 -6.47 -14.31
CA ILE A 3 11.19 -5.65 -13.80
C ILE A 3 11.37 -5.16 -12.36
N TRP A 4 12.33 -5.73 -11.63
CA TRP A 4 12.62 -5.35 -10.25
C TRP A 4 13.90 -4.50 -10.22
N THR A 5 13.79 -3.19 -10.46
CA THR A 5 14.95 -2.29 -10.30
C THR A 5 15.34 -2.22 -8.82
N ASP A 6 16.52 -2.75 -8.49
CA ASP A 6 17.11 -2.72 -7.16
C ASP A 6 17.45 -1.27 -6.76
N THR A 7 16.52 -0.63 -6.06
CA THR A 7 16.87 0.38 -5.07
C THR A 7 16.63 -0.29 -3.73
N GLU A 8 17.69 -0.50 -2.95
CA GLU A 8 17.70 -1.38 -1.78
C GLU A 8 16.79 -0.88 -0.63
N ARG A 9 15.46 -1.02 -0.74
CA ARG A 9 14.48 -0.66 0.31
C ARG A 9 13.51 -1.81 0.64
N GLY A 10 13.37 -2.14 1.94
CA GLY A 10 12.57 -3.27 2.47
C GLY A 10 13.40 -4.52 2.84
N ALA A 11 12.86 -5.39 3.71
CA ALA A 11 13.57 -6.55 4.25
C ALA A 11 13.76 -7.67 3.20
N PRO A 12 14.95 -8.32 3.09
CA PRO A 12 15.24 -9.31 2.05
C PRO A 12 14.23 -10.46 1.95
N GLY A 13 13.79 -11.02 3.09
CA GLY A 13 12.81 -12.10 3.12
C GLY A 13 11.41 -11.68 2.66
N GLY A 14 11.00 -10.45 2.98
CA GLY A 14 9.71 -9.91 2.50
C GLY A 14 9.71 -9.71 0.98
N ARG A 15 10.84 -9.30 0.39
CA ARG A 15 10.94 -9.16 -1.07
C ARG A 15 10.86 -10.49 -1.80
N GLU A 16 11.51 -11.52 -1.27
CA GLU A 16 11.44 -12.88 -1.80
C GLU A 16 10.01 -13.41 -1.77
N ALA A 17 9.29 -13.23 -0.66
CA ALA A 17 7.88 -13.63 -0.56
C ALA A 17 6.97 -12.92 -1.58
N ILE A 18 7.20 -11.64 -1.88
CA ILE A 18 6.45 -10.93 -2.94
C ILE A 18 6.76 -11.50 -4.32
N ARG A 19 8.03 -11.81 -4.61
CA ARG A 19 8.41 -12.43 -5.89
C ARG A 19 7.78 -13.80 -6.06
N GLU A 20 7.85 -14.66 -5.05
CA GLU A 20 7.23 -15.98 -5.06
C GLU A 20 5.71 -15.89 -5.26
N TYR A 21 5.07 -14.93 -4.59
CA TYR A 21 3.64 -14.68 -4.77
C TYR A 21 3.29 -14.26 -6.19
N VAL A 22 4.04 -13.32 -6.76
CA VAL A 22 3.87 -12.87 -8.15
C VAL A 22 4.06 -14.03 -9.12
N ASP A 23 5.13 -14.82 -8.97
CA ASP A 23 5.42 -15.96 -9.83
C ASP A 23 4.33 -17.04 -9.73
N ALA A 24 3.74 -17.22 -8.54
CA ALA A 24 2.66 -18.19 -8.31
C ALA A 24 1.32 -17.75 -8.89
N VAL A 25 1.00 -16.45 -8.83
CA VAL A 25 -0.25 -15.90 -9.42
C VAL A 25 -0.16 -15.85 -10.95
N GLY A 26 1.02 -15.53 -11.49
CA GLY A 26 1.26 -15.42 -12.93
C GLY A 26 0.40 -14.34 -13.60
N ASP A 27 0.32 -14.38 -14.93
CA ASP A 27 -0.35 -13.35 -15.75
C ASP A 27 -1.90 -13.35 -15.63
N ALA A 28 -2.48 -14.22 -14.80
CA ALA A 28 -3.92 -14.42 -14.71
C ALA A 28 -4.65 -13.31 -13.93
N ASP A 29 -3.92 -12.52 -13.12
CA ASP A 29 -4.50 -11.49 -12.27
C ASP A 29 -4.14 -10.08 -12.79
N PRO A 30 -5.11 -9.35 -13.38
CA PRO A 30 -4.84 -8.06 -14.00
C PRO A 30 -4.38 -6.99 -13.00
N GLU A 31 -4.78 -7.08 -11.74
CA GLU A 31 -4.35 -6.14 -10.70
C GLU A 31 -2.88 -6.37 -10.36
N ILE A 32 -2.46 -7.63 -10.24
CA ILE A 32 -1.05 -7.99 -10.01
C ILE A 32 -0.19 -7.56 -11.18
N ASN A 33 -0.64 -7.77 -12.42
CA ASN A 33 0.08 -7.32 -13.61
C ASN A 33 0.27 -5.81 -13.62
N ALA A 34 -0.79 -5.05 -13.33
CA ALA A 34 -0.71 -3.59 -13.26
C ALA A 34 0.27 -3.12 -12.15
N ILE A 35 0.25 -3.79 -10.99
CA ILE A 35 1.20 -3.52 -9.90
C ILE A 35 2.63 -3.80 -10.36
N ILE A 36 2.92 -4.94 -10.98
CA ILE A 36 4.27 -5.30 -11.43
C ILE A 36 4.79 -4.29 -12.46
N GLU A 37 3.97 -3.94 -13.43
CA GLU A 37 4.34 -3.05 -14.54
C GLU A 37 4.66 -1.62 -14.07
N ARG A 38 3.90 -1.11 -13.11
CA ARG A 38 3.93 0.31 -12.71
C ARG A 38 4.56 0.54 -11.35
N GLY A 39 4.77 -0.53 -10.60
CA GLY A 39 5.13 -0.49 -9.19
C GLY A 39 6.60 -0.20 -8.92
N ALA A 40 6.86 0.05 -7.64
CA ALA A 40 8.20 0.19 -7.11
C ALA A 40 8.25 -0.30 -5.65
N TRP A 41 9.43 -0.73 -5.22
CA TRP A 41 9.74 -1.02 -3.82
C TRP A 41 9.61 0.25 -2.98
N ARG A 42 8.94 0.12 -1.83
CA ARG A 42 8.67 1.28 -0.95
C ARG A 42 9.61 1.35 0.22
N ASP A 43 9.84 2.58 0.67
CA ASP A 43 10.60 2.85 1.88
C ASP A 43 9.75 2.52 3.11
N THR A 44 10.32 1.82 4.09
CA THR A 44 9.60 1.39 5.30
C THR A 44 10.15 2.06 6.55
N SER A 45 10.82 3.20 6.39
CA SER A 45 11.41 3.99 7.48
C SER A 45 10.78 5.39 7.56
N PRO A 46 9.46 5.51 7.75
CA PRO A 46 8.81 6.81 7.89
C PRO A 46 9.32 7.57 9.13
N PRO A 47 9.34 8.91 9.11
CA PRO A 47 9.63 9.71 10.30
C PRO A 47 8.66 9.41 11.44
N ALA A 48 9.15 9.40 12.68
CA ALA A 48 8.33 9.08 13.86
C ALA A 48 7.14 10.04 14.04
N ASP A 49 7.35 11.34 13.77
CA ASP A 49 6.31 12.35 13.90
C ASP A 49 5.17 12.13 12.89
N ASP A 50 5.48 11.67 11.67
CA ASP A 50 4.48 11.34 10.66
C ASP A 50 3.70 10.07 11.00
N VAL A 51 4.38 9.07 11.55
CA VAL A 51 3.75 7.85 12.07
C VAL A 51 2.74 8.20 13.15
N GLU A 52 3.12 9.03 14.12
CA GLU A 52 2.24 9.47 15.21
C GLU A 52 1.02 10.21 14.66
N ALA A 53 1.23 11.23 13.82
CA ALA A 53 0.16 12.05 13.25
C ALA A 53 -0.82 11.23 12.40
N ILE A 54 -0.31 10.35 11.53
CA ILE A 54 -1.16 9.48 10.70
C ILE A 54 -1.85 8.42 11.55
N GLY A 55 -1.20 7.91 12.60
CA GLY A 55 -1.81 6.97 13.55
C GLY A 55 -3.03 7.56 14.26
N GLU A 56 -2.88 8.77 14.80
CA GLU A 56 -4.01 9.50 15.41
C GLU A 56 -5.13 9.76 14.41
N LEU A 57 -4.78 10.13 13.18
CA LEU A 57 -5.76 10.34 12.12
C LEU A 57 -6.49 9.04 11.75
N ALA A 58 -5.78 7.92 11.67
CA ALA A 58 -6.35 6.62 11.37
C ALA A 58 -7.36 6.16 12.44
N GLU A 59 -7.08 6.43 13.71
CA GLU A 59 -8.05 6.24 14.80
C GLU A 59 -9.25 7.18 14.66
N ALA A 60 -9.02 8.47 14.35
CA ALA A 60 -10.09 9.46 14.20
C ALA A 60 -11.07 9.15 13.06
N VAL A 61 -10.59 8.61 11.93
CA VAL A 61 -11.44 8.15 10.81
C VAL A 61 -12.06 6.76 11.04
N GLY A 62 -11.80 6.14 12.19
CA GLY A 62 -12.34 4.83 12.55
C GLY A 62 -11.81 3.71 11.67
N ARG A 63 -10.47 3.58 11.61
CA ARG A 63 -9.80 2.45 10.93
C ARG A 63 -10.39 1.12 11.38
N THR A 64 -10.49 0.18 10.45
CA THR A 64 -11.02 -1.16 10.73
C THR A 64 -10.03 -2.21 10.22
N PRO A 65 -9.70 -3.24 11.03
CA PRO A 65 -8.84 -4.33 10.56
C PRO A 65 -9.37 -4.94 9.26
N ARG A 66 -8.46 -5.33 8.36
CA ARG A 66 -8.77 -5.96 7.05
C ARG A 66 -9.57 -5.08 6.08
N ARG A 67 -9.64 -3.77 6.30
CA ARG A 67 -10.26 -2.79 5.39
C ARG A 67 -9.21 -1.85 4.79
N CYS A 68 -8.12 -2.39 4.24
CA CYS A 68 -6.97 -1.60 3.80
C CYS A 68 -7.28 -0.48 2.80
N TYR A 69 -8.01 -0.80 1.72
CA TYR A 69 -8.43 0.20 0.72
C TYR A 69 -9.26 1.33 1.34
N ARG A 70 -10.21 1.00 2.22
CA ARG A 70 -11.00 2.00 2.94
C ARG A 70 -10.10 2.83 3.86
N ASN A 71 -9.34 2.19 4.74
CA ASN A 71 -8.55 2.89 5.75
C ASN A 71 -7.54 3.84 5.08
N ALA A 72 -6.79 3.39 4.09
CA ALA A 72 -5.83 4.22 3.37
C ALA A 72 -6.51 5.40 2.65
N ARG A 73 -7.66 5.18 2.00
CA ARG A 73 -8.43 6.24 1.33
C ARG A 73 -8.93 7.29 2.31
N GLU A 74 -9.57 6.87 3.41
CA GLU A 74 -10.10 7.78 4.43
C GLU A 74 -8.98 8.57 5.11
N VAL A 75 -7.85 7.94 5.41
CA VAL A 75 -6.68 8.61 5.98
C VAL A 75 -6.08 9.61 5.01
N ALA A 76 -5.83 9.22 3.75
CA ALA A 76 -5.29 10.12 2.74
C ALA A 76 -6.20 11.33 2.50
N GLY A 77 -7.52 11.13 2.43
CA GLY A 77 -8.49 12.21 2.28
C GLY A 77 -8.60 13.11 3.51
N ALA A 78 -8.50 12.56 4.71
CA ALA A 78 -8.58 13.34 5.95
C ALA A 78 -7.27 14.08 6.28
N ALA A 79 -6.14 13.64 5.74
CA ALA A 79 -4.83 14.24 6.04
C ALA A 79 -4.74 15.69 5.55
N GLY A 80 -5.32 15.98 4.38
CA GLY A 80 -5.29 17.33 3.79
C GLY A 80 -3.87 17.87 3.57
N ARG A 81 -2.89 16.98 3.38
CA ARG A 81 -1.48 17.31 3.14
C ARG A 81 -1.04 16.80 1.77
N ASP A 82 -0.26 17.59 1.05
CA ASP A 82 0.24 17.25 -0.30
C ASP A 82 1.34 16.16 -0.29
N ASP A 83 1.95 15.91 0.86
CA ASP A 83 2.99 14.89 1.06
C ASP A 83 2.42 13.51 1.44
N VAL A 84 1.10 13.41 1.67
CA VAL A 84 0.39 12.17 1.97
C VAL A 84 -0.24 11.60 0.69
N ARG A 85 0.12 10.37 0.34
CA ARG A 85 -0.37 9.69 -0.87
C ARG A 85 -1.06 8.39 -0.55
N TYR A 86 -2.14 8.08 -1.27
CA TYR A 86 -2.74 6.76 -1.30
C TYR A 86 -1.96 5.83 -2.23
N VAL A 87 -1.70 4.60 -1.80
CA VAL A 87 -0.91 3.63 -2.56
C VAL A 87 -1.56 2.25 -2.52
N GLU A 88 -1.61 1.58 -3.67
CA GLU A 88 -2.03 0.17 -3.78
C GLU A 88 -0.87 -0.70 -4.24
N GLY A 89 -0.85 -1.95 -3.79
CA GLY A 89 0.18 -2.89 -4.20
C GLY A 89 0.12 -4.22 -3.49
N ILE A 90 1.28 -4.82 -3.31
CA ILE A 90 1.50 -6.08 -2.61
C ILE A 90 2.32 -5.77 -1.36
N ALA A 91 1.86 -6.28 -0.22
CA ALA A 91 2.57 -6.17 1.05
C ALA A 91 2.72 -7.54 1.72
N VAL A 92 3.78 -7.69 2.52
CA VAL A 92 4.00 -8.84 3.39
C VAL A 92 3.83 -8.38 4.84
N PRO A 93 2.82 -8.89 5.58
CA PRO A 93 2.63 -8.55 6.98
C PRO A 93 3.72 -9.15 7.87
N PRO A 94 4.03 -8.52 9.02
CA PRO A 94 5.12 -8.96 9.89
C PRO A 94 4.83 -10.29 10.57
N THR A 95 3.55 -10.63 10.75
CA THR A 95 3.10 -11.82 11.49
C THR A 95 2.94 -13.05 10.61
N VAL A 96 2.77 -12.88 9.29
CA VAL A 96 2.54 -13.96 8.34
C VAL A 96 3.31 -13.66 7.05
N PRO A 97 4.30 -14.47 6.65
CA PRO A 97 5.11 -14.23 5.45
C PRO A 97 4.36 -14.61 4.17
N VAL A 98 3.09 -14.21 4.07
CA VAL A 98 2.25 -14.41 2.88
C VAL A 98 1.95 -13.06 2.31
N ALA A 99 2.47 -12.81 1.11
CA ALA A 99 2.17 -11.59 0.38
C ALA A 99 0.67 -11.50 0.06
N THR A 100 0.13 -10.29 0.12
CA THR A 100 -1.27 -10.01 -0.18
C THR A 100 -1.39 -8.70 -0.93
N LYS A 101 -2.43 -8.59 -1.76
CA LYS A 101 -2.89 -7.28 -2.24
C LYS A 101 -3.26 -6.41 -1.05
N HIS A 102 -2.84 -5.16 -1.09
CA HIS A 102 -2.92 -4.25 0.04
C HIS A 102 -2.95 -2.79 -0.39
N ALA A 103 -3.38 -1.92 0.52
CA ALA A 103 -3.34 -0.48 0.37
C ALA A 103 -2.85 0.18 1.67
N TRP A 104 -2.07 1.25 1.52
CA TRP A 104 -1.45 1.99 2.61
C TRP A 104 -1.38 3.48 2.25
N VAL A 105 -0.87 4.29 3.17
CA VAL A 105 -0.51 5.67 2.88
C VAL A 105 1.01 5.84 2.88
N GLU A 106 1.52 6.68 2.01
CA GLU A 106 2.91 7.14 2.07
C GLU A 106 2.96 8.58 2.54
N VAL A 107 3.93 8.89 3.41
CA VAL A 107 4.30 10.26 3.78
C VAL A 107 5.74 10.49 3.35
N ASP A 108 5.98 11.50 2.52
CA ASP A 108 7.30 11.77 1.92
C ASP A 108 7.95 10.53 1.26
N GLY A 109 7.11 9.67 0.66
CA GLY A 109 7.53 8.45 -0.03
C GLY A 109 7.87 7.26 0.88
N SER A 110 7.56 7.35 2.18
CA SER A 110 7.75 6.28 3.16
C SER A 110 6.41 5.73 3.64
N VAL A 111 6.32 4.41 3.72
CA VAL A 111 5.11 3.67 4.07
C VAL A 111 4.71 3.96 5.52
N VAL A 112 3.46 4.36 5.70
CA VAL A 112 2.77 4.36 6.99
C VAL A 112 1.58 3.40 6.87
N GLU A 113 1.65 2.30 7.61
CA GLU A 113 0.62 1.26 7.60
C GLU A 113 -0.60 1.72 8.41
N VAL A 114 -1.82 1.51 7.92
CA VAL A 114 -3.02 2.00 8.62
C VAL A 114 -4.07 0.91 8.86
N THR A 115 -3.70 -0.35 8.63
CA THR A 115 -4.63 -1.49 8.70
C THR A 115 -4.22 -2.56 9.70
N TRP A 116 -2.92 -2.80 9.89
CA TRP A 116 -2.43 -3.87 10.76
C TRP A 116 -2.48 -3.47 12.24
N GLU A 117 -2.74 -4.45 13.11
CA GLU A 117 -3.11 -4.23 14.52
C GLU A 117 -1.99 -3.59 15.36
N ASP A 118 -0.71 -3.79 15.01
CA ASP A 118 0.46 -3.33 15.78
C ASP A 118 1.18 -2.10 15.18
N THR A 119 0.53 -1.34 14.29
CA THR A 119 1.22 -0.32 13.49
C THR A 119 0.44 0.99 13.42
N PRO A 120 1.17 2.10 13.25
CA PRO A 120 1.34 2.57 11.89
C PRO A 120 2.74 2.43 11.26
N VAL A 121 3.68 1.80 11.96
CA VAL A 121 5.02 1.50 11.42
C VAL A 121 5.07 0.10 10.79
N PRO A 122 5.60 -0.06 9.55
CA PRO A 122 5.97 -1.36 9.01
C PRO A 122 6.84 -2.18 9.98
N GLY A 123 6.41 -3.40 10.35
CA GLY A 123 7.20 -4.28 11.22
C GLY A 123 8.46 -4.84 10.54
N GLU A 124 9.38 -5.41 11.34
CA GLU A 124 10.55 -6.13 10.81
C GLU A 124 10.10 -7.27 9.87
N GLY A 125 10.80 -7.45 8.74
CA GLY A 125 10.47 -8.48 7.75
C GLY A 125 9.37 -8.09 6.76
N THR A 126 8.73 -6.94 6.94
CA THR A 126 7.74 -6.44 5.98
C THR A 126 8.39 -5.92 4.71
N ALA A 127 7.66 -6.02 3.62
CA ALA A 127 8.03 -5.45 2.34
C ALA A 127 6.78 -4.95 1.63
N TYR A 128 6.94 -3.87 0.88
CA TYR A 128 5.86 -3.19 0.18
C TYR A 128 6.33 -2.90 -1.25
N TYR A 129 5.52 -3.30 -2.21
CA TYR A 129 5.71 -3.02 -3.62
C TYR A 129 4.39 -2.54 -4.19
N GLY A 130 4.33 -1.30 -4.65
CA GLY A 130 3.06 -0.69 -5.03
C GLY A 130 3.19 0.49 -5.96
N VAL A 131 2.06 1.17 -6.20
CA VAL A 131 1.87 2.27 -7.14
C VAL A 131 1.08 3.36 -6.42
N PRO A 132 1.58 4.62 -6.34
CA PRO A 132 0.78 5.73 -5.84
C PRO A 132 -0.34 6.02 -6.84
N ILE A 133 -1.54 6.24 -6.33
CA ILE A 133 -2.71 6.55 -7.14
C ILE A 133 -3.25 7.90 -6.67
N GLU A 134 -3.57 8.77 -7.62
CA GLU A 134 -4.16 10.07 -7.34
C GLU A 134 -5.47 9.88 -6.58
N LEU A 135 -5.61 10.58 -5.45
CA LEU A 135 -6.73 10.38 -4.53
C LEU A 135 -8.07 10.68 -5.22
N ASP A 136 -8.13 11.68 -6.10
CA ASP A 136 -9.34 12.00 -6.86
C ASP A 136 -9.81 10.81 -7.72
N THR A 137 -8.86 10.10 -8.37
CA THR A 137 -9.16 8.88 -9.14
C THR A 137 -9.71 7.77 -8.25
N VAL A 138 -9.15 7.60 -7.04
CA VAL A 138 -9.65 6.62 -6.05
C VAL A 138 -11.08 6.96 -5.64
N LEU A 139 -11.34 8.24 -5.32
CA LEU A 139 -12.65 8.71 -4.86
C LEU A 139 -13.71 8.54 -5.95
N GLU A 140 -13.41 8.94 -7.19
CA GLU A 140 -14.30 8.78 -8.34
C GLU A 140 -14.64 7.30 -8.56
N THR A 141 -13.61 6.44 -8.63
CA THR A 141 -13.79 5.00 -8.86
C THR A 141 -14.62 4.33 -7.76
N VAL A 142 -14.33 4.63 -6.49
CA VAL A 142 -15.07 4.05 -5.35
C VAL A 142 -16.51 4.54 -5.32
N ASN A 143 -16.76 5.82 -5.63
CA ASN A 143 -18.10 6.37 -5.69
C ASN A 143 -18.93 5.72 -6.80
N ASP A 144 -18.37 5.55 -7.99
CA ASP A 144 -19.05 4.94 -9.13
C ASP A 144 -19.33 3.45 -8.90
N ARG A 145 -18.39 2.74 -8.26
CA ARG A 145 -18.52 1.32 -7.94
C ARG A 145 -19.43 1.05 -6.73
N GLY A 146 -19.50 1.98 -5.77
CA GLY A 146 -20.25 1.85 -4.53
C GLY A 146 -19.64 0.90 -3.48
N THR A 147 -18.39 0.43 -3.67
CA THR A 147 -17.66 -0.40 -2.69
C THR A 147 -16.17 -0.09 -2.70
N ASP A 148 -15.53 -0.23 -1.54
CA ASP A 148 -14.07 -0.22 -1.41
C ASP A 148 -13.46 -1.50 -2.05
N GLY A 149 -12.21 -1.39 -2.49
CA GLY A 149 -11.50 -2.43 -3.24
C GLY A 149 -10.42 -1.78 -4.13
N PRO A 150 -9.54 -2.59 -4.74
CA PRO A 150 -8.46 -2.06 -5.58
C PRO A 150 -9.02 -1.24 -6.74
N VAL A 151 -8.30 -0.18 -7.10
CA VAL A 151 -8.58 0.69 -8.25
C VAL A 151 -7.41 0.72 -9.24
N ILE A 152 -6.33 0.00 -8.97
CA ILE A 152 -5.10 0.00 -9.78
C ILE A 152 -5.32 -0.31 -11.28
N THR A 153 -6.38 -1.02 -11.64
CA THR A 153 -6.73 -1.35 -13.04
C THR A 153 -7.55 -0.28 -13.76
N GLU A 154 -7.99 0.75 -13.03
CA GLU A 154 -8.81 1.86 -13.53
C GLU A 154 -7.95 3.11 -13.79
N VAL A 155 -6.73 3.14 -13.27
CA VAL A 155 -5.74 4.19 -13.51
C VAL A 155 -5.25 4.05 -14.95
N ASP A 156 -5.38 5.13 -15.74
CA ASP A 156 -5.09 5.23 -17.20
C ASP A 156 -6.22 4.86 -18.19
N ARG A 157 -7.49 4.84 -17.79
CA ARG A 157 -8.64 4.75 -18.73
C ARG A 157 -9.09 6.09 -19.30
#